data_AF-A0A4S5CKW0-F1
#
_entry.id   AF-A0A4S5CKW0-F1
#
_cell.length_a   1.000
_cell.length_b   1.000
_cell.length_c   1.000
_cell.angle_alpha   90.00
_cell.angle_beta   90.00
_cell.angle_gamma   90.00
#
_symmetry.space_group_name_H-M   'P 1'
#
loop_
_entity.id
_entity.type
_entity.pdbx_description
1 polymer ?
#
loop_
_entity_poly.entity_id
_entity_poly.type
_entity_poly.pdbx_seq_one_letter_code
_entity_poly.pdbx_strand_id
1 'polypeptide(L)'
;MKVKEIEVGHFYHDNKAGVREVLSIIEEADGNQIVEFRILAAKAAQEYDSDRREMVSVVGTTSRCLMSSFAAWAKVGMDELGAQALMTTMQAKKIKLPPGELAFMVSALDEVGGPLAEGLRIEITHTEGRAVSGLEKKGLLLRDKATDEAVFTSLGAAWSVVYRSN
;
A
#
# COMPACT_ATOMS: atom_id res chain seq x y z
N MET A 1 -5.99 -3.77 20.55
CA MET A 1 -6.96 -4.82 20.19
C MET A 1 -7.09 -5.79 21.35
N LYS A 2 -8.21 -6.52 21.51
CA LYS A 2 -8.29 -7.61 22.48
C LYS A 2 -7.65 -8.87 21.86
N VAL A 3 -6.99 -9.68 22.67
CA VAL A 3 -6.34 -10.93 22.21
C VAL A 3 -7.31 -11.83 21.44
N LYS A 4 -8.55 -11.96 21.93
CA LYS A 4 -9.61 -12.77 21.30
C LYS A 4 -10.09 -12.29 19.93
N GLU A 5 -9.66 -11.10 19.49
CA GLU A 5 -10.00 -10.52 18.18
C GLU A 5 -8.88 -10.78 17.15
N ILE A 6 -7.80 -11.46 17.56
CA ILE A 6 -6.69 -11.87 16.69
C ILE A 6 -7.00 -13.25 16.11
N GLU A 7 -7.07 -13.32 14.79
CA GLU A 7 -7.48 -14.50 14.04
C GLU A 7 -6.46 -14.81 12.95
N VAL A 8 -6.28 -16.09 12.66
CA VAL A 8 -5.43 -16.56 11.55
C VAL A 8 -6.08 -16.19 10.22
N GLY A 9 -5.27 -15.74 9.26
CA GLY A 9 -5.74 -15.29 7.95
C GLY A 9 -6.26 -13.84 7.93
N HIS A 10 -6.31 -13.17 9.08
CA HIS A 10 -6.69 -11.76 9.17
C HIS A 10 -5.48 -10.81 9.10
N PHE A 11 -5.77 -9.57 8.73
CA PHE A 11 -4.80 -8.50 8.56
C PHE A 11 -5.01 -7.43 9.61
N TYR A 12 -3.90 -6.87 10.10
CA TYR A 12 -3.92 -5.91 11.20
C TYR A 12 -3.05 -4.69 10.88
N HIS A 13 -3.54 -3.52 11.25
CA HIS A 13 -2.87 -2.23 11.07
C HIS A 13 -2.66 -1.52 12.41
N ASP A 14 -1.54 -0.80 12.51
CA ASP A 14 -1.15 -0.04 13.71
C ASP A 14 -1.66 1.41 13.75
N ASN A 15 -2.56 1.80 12.84
CA ASN A 15 -2.98 3.19 12.59
C ASN A 15 -1.84 4.13 12.17
N LYS A 16 -0.67 3.60 11.81
CA LYS A 16 0.48 4.38 11.35
C LYS A 16 0.92 3.85 10.01
N ALA A 17 1.90 2.94 10.00
CA ALA A 17 2.58 2.49 8.78
C ALA A 17 2.76 0.97 8.71
N GLY A 18 2.35 0.23 9.74
CA GLY A 18 2.58 -1.20 9.85
C GLY A 18 1.35 -2.01 9.49
N VAL A 19 1.46 -2.91 8.51
CA VAL A 19 0.41 -3.88 8.16
C VAL A 19 0.99 -5.28 8.30
N ARG A 20 0.27 -6.17 9.00
CA ARG A 20 0.71 -7.55 9.24
C ARG A 20 -0.44 -8.53 9.02
N GLU A 21 -0.12 -9.67 8.43
CA GLU A 21 -1.02 -10.82 8.25
C GLU A 21 -0.69 -11.87 9.30
N VAL A 22 -1.69 -12.38 10.01
CA VAL A 22 -1.48 -13.47 10.98
C VAL A 22 -1.50 -14.80 10.24
N LEU A 23 -0.39 -15.55 10.30
CA LEU A 23 -0.22 -16.82 9.61
C LEU A 23 -0.59 -18.01 10.51
N SER A 24 -0.21 -17.94 11.78
CA SER A 24 -0.50 -19.01 12.75
C SER A 24 -0.49 -18.48 14.18
N ILE A 25 -1.17 -19.20 15.09
CA ILE A 25 -1.14 -18.97 16.52
C ILE A 25 -0.70 -20.28 17.17
N ILE A 26 0.42 -20.25 17.87
CA ILE A 26 1.06 -21.41 18.49
C ILE A 26 0.94 -21.28 20.00
N GLU A 27 0.51 -22.34 20.68
CA GLU A 27 0.53 -22.42 22.14
C GLU A 27 1.83 -23.10 22.58
N GLU A 28 2.62 -22.41 23.41
CA GLU A 28 3.85 -22.93 23.99
C GLU A 28 3.56 -23.71 25.28
N ALA A 29 4.51 -24.55 25.70
CA ALA A 29 4.35 -25.45 26.83
C ALA A 29 4.13 -24.73 28.18
N ASP A 30 4.48 -23.45 28.27
CA ASP A 30 4.26 -22.59 29.43
C ASP A 30 2.87 -21.90 29.42
N GLY A 31 2.03 -22.21 28.43
CA GLY A 31 0.70 -21.62 28.25
C GLY A 31 0.71 -20.26 27.52
N ASN A 32 1.88 -19.79 27.08
CA ASN A 32 1.95 -18.57 26.27
C ASN A 32 1.49 -18.82 24.83
N GLN A 33 0.80 -17.85 24.27
CA GLN A 33 0.43 -17.86 22.86
C GLN A 33 1.40 -16.99 22.06
N ILE A 34 1.98 -17.58 21.01
CA ILE A 34 2.85 -16.91 20.04
C ILE A 34 2.08 -16.72 18.75
N VAL A 35 2.12 -15.50 18.23
CA VAL A 35 1.58 -15.16 16.92
C VAL A 35 2.73 -15.15 15.92
N GLU A 36 2.60 -15.97 14.88
CA GLU A 36 3.43 -15.89 13.70
C GLU A 36 2.73 -15.02 12.65
N PHE A 37 3.44 -14.04 12.10
CA PHE A 37 2.86 -13.07 11.19
C PHE A 37 3.82 -12.70 10.06
N ARG A 38 3.25 -12.33 8.91
CA ARG A 38 3.97 -11.74 7.79
C ARG A 38 3.91 -10.23 7.84
N ILE A 39 5.02 -9.55 7.60
CA ILE A 39 5.08 -8.09 7.52
C ILE A 39 4.75 -7.66 6.09
N LEU A 40 3.64 -6.97 5.89
CA LEU A 40 3.21 -6.48 4.57
C LEU A 40 3.55 -5.01 4.35
N ALA A 41 3.56 -4.23 5.43
CA ALA A 41 4.06 -2.87 5.43
C ALA A 41 4.73 -2.56 6.76
N ALA A 42 5.75 -1.70 6.73
CA ALA A 42 6.45 -1.22 7.91
C ALA A 42 6.91 0.23 7.72
N LYS A 43 7.12 0.94 8.83
CA LYS A 43 7.71 2.29 8.81
C LYS A 43 9.14 2.26 8.28
N ALA A 44 9.95 1.33 8.79
CA ALA A 44 11.26 0.99 8.24
C ALA A 44 11.09 -0.29 7.41
N ALA A 45 11.22 -0.17 6.09
CA ALA A 45 11.08 -1.31 5.19
C ALA A 45 12.35 -2.14 5.06
N GLN A 46 13.46 -1.66 5.63
CA GLN A 46 14.75 -2.33 5.63
C GLN A 46 15.36 -2.35 7.03
N GLU A 47 16.04 -3.44 7.36
CA GLU A 47 16.85 -3.60 8.56
C GLU A 47 18.24 -4.09 8.18
N TYR A 48 19.24 -3.81 9.01
CA TYR A 48 20.61 -4.25 8.76
C TYR A 48 20.79 -5.69 9.24
N ASP A 49 21.13 -6.58 8.32
CA ASP A 49 21.50 -7.97 8.62
C ASP A 49 23.01 -8.02 8.90
N SER A 50 23.39 -8.34 10.14
CA SER A 50 24.79 -8.39 10.56
C SER A 50 25.59 -9.49 9.88
N ASP A 51 24.94 -10.60 9.54
CA ASP A 51 25.58 -11.78 8.99
C ASP A 51 25.88 -11.57 7.50
N ARG A 52 24.92 -10.97 6.78
CA ARG A 52 25.07 -10.60 5.37
C ARG A 52 25.78 -9.27 5.15
N ARG A 53 25.90 -8.46 6.20
CA ARG A 53 26.47 -7.10 6.18
C ARG A 53 25.78 -6.18 5.17
N GLU A 54 24.46 -6.30 5.04
CA GLU A 54 23.67 -5.53 4.08
C GLU A 54 22.31 -5.11 4.65
N MET A 55 21.66 -4.16 3.98
CA MET A 55 20.27 -3.77 4.29
C MET A 55 19.32 -4.75 3.60
N VAL A 56 18.57 -5.51 4.39
CA VAL A 56 17.58 -6.47 3.90
C VAL A 56 16.17 -5.94 4.06
N SER A 57 15.27 -6.24 3.12
CA SER A 57 13.86 -5.88 3.25
C SER A 57 13.20 -6.71 4.35
N VAL A 58 12.50 -6.04 5.26
CA VAL A 58 11.64 -6.72 6.26
C VAL A 58 10.25 -7.00 5.70
N VAL A 59 9.83 -6.26 4.67
CA VAL A 59 8.54 -6.50 4.00
C VAL A 59 8.61 -7.84 3.26
N GLY A 60 7.60 -8.68 3.46
CA GLY A 60 7.51 -10.05 2.97
C GLY A 60 8.08 -11.11 3.93
N THR A 61 8.80 -10.70 4.98
CA THR A 61 9.36 -11.63 5.96
C THR A 61 8.32 -12.06 6.99
N THR A 62 8.53 -13.26 7.55
CA THR A 62 7.77 -13.79 8.67
C THR A 62 8.50 -13.50 9.98
N SER A 63 7.76 -13.10 11.01
CA SER A 63 8.27 -12.88 12.35
C SER A 63 7.28 -13.44 13.38
N ARG A 64 7.71 -13.51 14.65
CA ARG A 64 6.92 -14.06 15.74
C ARG A 64 7.00 -13.20 16.99
N CYS A 65 5.91 -13.10 17.73
CA CYS A 65 5.90 -12.45 19.04
C CYS A 65 4.77 -12.98 19.93
N LEU A 66 4.81 -12.66 21.22
CA LEU A 66 3.71 -12.93 22.13
C LEU A 66 2.40 -12.32 21.61
N MET A 67 1.31 -13.08 21.75
CA MET A 67 -0.04 -12.66 21.39
C MET A 67 -0.45 -11.33 22.05
N SER A 68 -0.08 -11.14 23.31
CA SER A 68 -0.31 -9.89 24.05
C SER A 68 0.41 -8.70 23.40
N SER A 69 1.67 -8.89 22.98
CA SER A 69 2.45 -7.87 22.26
C SER A 69 1.84 -7.55 20.90
N PHE A 70 1.39 -8.56 20.15
CA PHE A 70 0.71 -8.35 18.88
C PHE A 70 -0.60 -7.57 19.06
N ALA A 71 -1.43 -7.95 20.04
CA ALA A 71 -2.69 -7.29 20.34
C ALA A 71 -2.52 -5.84 20.83
N ALA A 72 -1.43 -5.55 21.53
CA ALA A 72 -1.07 -4.19 21.94
C ALA A 72 -0.68 -3.31 20.74
N TRP A 73 0.03 -3.88 19.75
CA TRP A 73 0.40 -3.22 18.50
C TRP A 73 -0.81 -3.00 17.59
N ALA A 74 -1.64 -4.02 17.38
CA ALA A 74 -2.79 -3.99 16.47
C ALA A 74 -3.89 -3.02 16.94
N LYS A 75 -4.34 -2.16 16.02
CA LYS A 75 -5.41 -1.17 16.26
C LYS A 75 -6.66 -1.45 15.44
N VAL A 76 -6.49 -1.91 14.21
CA VAL A 76 -7.59 -2.21 13.29
C VAL A 76 -7.36 -3.59 12.69
N GLY A 77 -8.42 -4.40 12.63
CA GLY A 77 -8.45 -5.68 11.94
C GLY A 77 -9.25 -5.53 10.65
N MET A 78 -8.81 -6.20 9.59
CA MET A 78 -9.42 -6.12 8.26
C MET A 78 -9.24 -7.43 7.51
N ASP A 79 -10.11 -7.66 6.53
CA ASP A 79 -9.98 -8.72 5.56
C ASP A 79 -8.89 -8.39 4.51
N GLU A 80 -8.65 -9.33 3.59
CA GLU A 80 -7.63 -9.19 2.55
C GLU A 80 -7.90 -7.98 1.63
N LEU A 81 -9.16 -7.78 1.23
CA LEU A 81 -9.54 -6.67 0.37
C LEU A 81 -9.33 -5.32 1.06
N GLY A 82 -9.72 -5.20 2.33
CA GLY A 82 -9.47 -4.02 3.15
C GLY A 82 -7.98 -3.75 3.35
N ALA A 83 -7.18 -4.80 3.58
CA ALA A 83 -5.73 -4.68 3.69
C ALA A 83 -5.09 -4.19 2.39
N GLN A 84 -5.50 -4.75 1.26
CA GLN A 84 -5.00 -4.35 -0.05
C GLN A 84 -5.36 -2.89 -0.37
N ALA A 85 -6.60 -2.48 -0.12
CA ALA A 85 -7.04 -1.10 -0.31
C ALA A 85 -6.26 -0.11 0.60
N LEU A 86 -6.03 -0.48 1.86
CA LEU A 86 -5.22 0.31 2.79
C LEU A 86 -3.78 0.44 2.28
N MET A 87 -3.15 -0.66 1.87
CA MET A 87 -1.78 -0.66 1.36
C MET A 87 -1.65 0.20 0.10
N THR A 88 -2.59 0.09 -0.85
CA THR A 88 -2.63 0.95 -2.05
C THR A 88 -2.76 2.43 -1.68
N THR A 89 -3.61 2.76 -0.72
CA THR A 89 -3.76 4.13 -0.20
C THR A 89 -2.48 4.65 0.46
N MET A 90 -1.81 3.81 1.26
CA MET A 90 -0.55 4.14 1.91
C MET A 90 0.59 4.33 0.90
N GLN A 91 0.62 3.53 -0.17
CA GLN A 91 1.56 3.70 -1.26
C GLN A 91 1.29 5.01 -2.03
N ALA A 92 0.03 5.28 -2.35
CA ALA A 92 -0.38 6.51 -3.01
C ALA A 92 0.06 7.77 -2.25
N LYS A 93 -0.09 7.78 -0.91
CA LYS A 93 0.39 8.88 -0.03
C LYS A 93 1.88 9.17 -0.12
N LYS A 94 2.70 8.18 -0.51
CA LYS A 94 4.17 8.33 -0.61
C LYS A 94 4.60 8.87 -1.98
N ILE A 95 3.72 8.86 -2.98
CA ILE A 95 4.06 9.25 -4.34
C ILE A 95 4.14 10.78 -4.44
N LYS A 96 5.32 11.27 -4.83
CA LYS A 96 5.54 12.68 -5.14
C LYS A 96 5.58 12.87 -6.65
N LEU A 97 4.74 13.78 -7.14
CA LEU A 97 4.67 14.12 -8.56
C LEU A 97 5.43 15.42 -8.83
N PRO A 98 6.40 15.42 -9.77
CA PRO A 98 6.95 16.63 -10.35
C PRO A 98 5.86 17.48 -11.02
N PRO A 99 6.09 18.78 -11.23
CA PRO A 99 5.05 19.71 -11.72
C PRO A 99 4.31 19.25 -12.98
N GLY A 100 5.03 18.71 -13.98
CA GLY A 100 4.39 18.25 -15.22
C GLY A 100 3.51 17.02 -15.05
N GLU A 101 3.89 16.09 -14.17
CA GLU A 101 3.06 14.92 -13.84
C GLU A 101 1.85 15.31 -13.01
N LEU A 102 2.05 16.23 -12.05
CA LEU A 102 0.96 16.77 -11.24
C LEU A 102 -0.06 17.52 -12.09
N ALA A 103 0.39 18.36 -13.02
CA ALA A 103 -0.49 19.10 -13.92
C ALA A 103 -1.38 18.16 -14.75
N PHE A 104 -0.83 17.07 -15.27
CA PHE A 104 -1.60 16.05 -15.97
C PHE A 104 -2.66 15.40 -15.07
N MET A 105 -2.25 14.95 -13.87
CA MET A 105 -3.20 14.32 -12.93
C MET A 105 -4.31 15.28 -12.49
N VAL A 106 -4.00 16.56 -12.30
CA VAL A 106 -5.00 17.59 -11.94
C VAL A 106 -5.94 17.85 -13.11
N SER A 107 -5.43 17.98 -14.33
CA SER A 107 -6.27 18.12 -15.53
C SER A 107 -7.24 16.95 -15.67
N ALA A 108 -6.77 15.72 -15.41
CA ALA A 108 -7.61 14.53 -15.40
C ALA A 108 -8.74 14.60 -14.35
N LEU A 109 -8.46 15.14 -13.16
CA LEU A 109 -9.48 15.33 -12.12
C LEU A 109 -10.53 16.36 -12.53
N ASP A 110 -10.08 17.45 -13.15
CA ASP A 110 -10.96 18.53 -13.59
C ASP A 110 -11.87 18.06 -14.73
N GLU A 111 -11.34 17.26 -15.68
CA GLU A 111 -12.10 16.66 -16.77
C GLU A 111 -13.21 15.73 -16.27
N VAL A 112 -12.90 14.88 -15.27
CA VAL A 112 -13.86 13.93 -14.69
C VAL A 112 -14.80 14.59 -13.68
N GLY A 113 -14.41 15.73 -13.11
CA GLY A 113 -15.12 16.42 -12.02
C GLY A 113 -15.07 15.67 -10.68
N GLY A 114 -14.21 14.68 -10.53
CA GLY A 114 -14.30 13.67 -9.48
C GLY A 114 -12.98 12.97 -9.18
N PRO A 115 -12.92 12.12 -8.14
CA PRO A 115 -11.84 11.15 -8.00
C PRO A 115 -11.76 10.26 -9.25
N LEU A 116 -10.54 9.90 -9.64
CA LEU A 116 -10.32 9.02 -10.78
C LEU A 116 -10.71 7.59 -10.39
N ALA A 117 -11.38 6.89 -11.31
CA ALA A 117 -11.68 5.47 -11.16
C ALA A 117 -10.55 4.61 -11.77
N GLU A 118 -10.36 3.42 -11.23
CA GLU A 118 -9.53 2.41 -11.89
C GLU A 118 -10.15 2.05 -13.26
N GLY A 119 -9.30 1.90 -14.27
CA GLY A 119 -9.70 1.62 -15.64
C GLY A 119 -10.23 2.84 -16.41
N LEU A 120 -10.35 4.00 -15.77
CA LEU A 120 -10.69 5.25 -16.46
C LEU A 120 -9.64 5.55 -17.54
N ARG A 121 -10.10 5.98 -18.71
CA ARG A 121 -9.27 6.34 -19.86
C ARG A 121 -9.34 7.84 -20.12
N ILE A 122 -8.20 8.46 -20.38
CA ILE A 122 -8.07 9.86 -20.79
C ILE A 122 -7.12 9.96 -21.97
N GLU A 123 -7.48 10.74 -22.98
CA GLU A 123 -6.68 10.96 -24.18
C GLU A 123 -5.36 11.67 -23.86
N ILE A 124 -4.27 11.26 -24.50
CA ILE A 124 -2.94 11.85 -24.31
C ILE A 124 -2.64 12.79 -25.46
N THR A 125 -2.35 14.05 -25.15
CA THR A 125 -1.87 14.99 -26.17
C THR A 125 -0.37 14.83 -26.42
N HIS A 126 0.08 15.27 -27.60
CA HIS A 126 1.49 15.18 -28.02
C HIS A 126 2.47 15.89 -27.07
N THR A 127 2.02 16.85 -26.25
CA THR A 127 2.84 17.55 -25.25
C THR A 127 2.97 16.81 -23.92
N GLU A 128 2.11 15.83 -23.65
CA GLU A 128 2.00 15.19 -22.33
C GLU A 128 2.82 13.90 -22.21
N GLY A 129 3.40 13.42 -23.31
CA GLY A 129 4.09 12.13 -23.35
C GLY A 129 5.16 11.96 -22.25
N ARG A 130 5.90 13.01 -21.90
CA ARG A 130 6.90 12.95 -20.81
C ARG A 130 6.27 12.78 -19.43
N ALA A 131 5.17 13.48 -19.17
CA ALA A 131 4.44 13.37 -17.91
C ALA A 131 3.82 11.97 -17.77
N VAL A 132 3.13 11.51 -18.82
CA VAL A 132 2.52 10.18 -18.88
C VAL A 132 3.56 9.08 -18.66
N SER A 133 4.73 9.13 -19.32
CA SER A 133 5.78 8.14 -19.09
C SER A 133 6.34 8.17 -17.67
N GLY A 134 6.34 9.32 -17.00
CA GLY A 134 6.73 9.44 -15.59
C GLY A 134 5.70 8.80 -14.65
N LEU A 135 4.42 9.03 -14.93
CA LEU A 135 3.28 8.46 -14.19
C LEU A 135 3.18 6.94 -14.38
N GLU A 136 3.42 6.45 -15.60
CA GLU A 136 3.48 5.03 -15.93
C GLU A 136 4.59 4.31 -15.15
N LYS A 137 5.79 4.89 -15.10
CA LYS A 137 6.90 4.35 -14.29
C LYS A 137 6.61 4.30 -12.79
N LYS A 138 5.72 5.17 -12.31
CA LYS A 138 5.24 5.19 -10.92
C LYS A 138 4.04 4.27 -10.69
N GLY A 139 3.52 3.64 -11.76
CA GLY A 139 2.39 2.71 -11.71
C GLY A 139 1.03 3.38 -11.53
N LEU A 140 0.91 4.69 -11.74
CA LEU A 140 -0.36 5.42 -11.57
C LEU A 140 -1.32 5.23 -12.75
N LEU A 141 -0.77 4.94 -13.93
CA LEU A 141 -1.50 4.69 -15.14
C LEU A 141 -0.71 3.73 -16.04
N LEU A 142 -1.37 3.19 -17.05
CA LEU A 142 -0.76 2.48 -18.17
C LEU A 142 -1.02 3.29 -19.44
N ARG A 143 -0.04 3.36 -20.35
CA ARG A 143 -0.27 3.99 -21.65
C ARG A 143 -0.74 2.95 -22.66
N ASP A 144 -1.95 3.13 -23.18
CA ASP A 144 -2.38 2.42 -24.38
C ASP A 144 -1.78 3.12 -25.61
N LYS A 145 -0.85 2.45 -26.29
CA LYS A 145 -0.18 2.99 -27.49
C LYS A 145 -1.02 2.87 -28.75
N ALA A 146 -2.06 2.04 -28.75
CA ALA A 146 -2.92 1.88 -29.92
C ALA A 146 -3.92 3.02 -30.02
N THR A 147 -4.40 3.51 -28.86
CA THR A 147 -5.37 4.60 -28.77
C THR A 147 -4.78 5.93 -28.30
N ASP A 148 -3.50 5.94 -27.90
CA ASP A 148 -2.86 7.09 -27.23
C ASP A 148 -3.64 7.57 -26.01
N GLU A 149 -4.12 6.62 -25.20
CA GLU A 149 -4.86 6.89 -23.96
C GLU A 149 -4.05 6.51 -22.72
N ALA A 150 -4.28 7.23 -21.64
CA ALA A 150 -3.84 6.89 -20.29
C ALA A 150 -4.95 6.12 -19.56
N VAL A 151 -4.66 4.90 -19.13
CA VAL A 151 -5.57 4.05 -18.36
C VAL A 151 -5.16 4.05 -16.89
N PHE A 152 -5.98 4.61 -16.00
CA PHE A 152 -5.63 4.72 -14.58
C PHE A 152 -5.66 3.37 -13.87
N THR A 153 -4.66 3.11 -13.03
CA THR A 153 -4.60 1.91 -12.19
C THR A 153 -5.34 2.14 -10.85
N SER A 154 -5.54 1.08 -10.07
CA SER A 154 -5.96 1.19 -8.66
C SER A 154 -5.09 2.16 -7.84
N LEU A 155 -3.78 2.21 -8.11
CA LEU A 155 -2.86 3.15 -7.46
C LEU A 155 -3.10 4.60 -7.92
N GLY A 156 -3.37 4.82 -9.21
CA GLY A 156 -3.78 6.12 -9.76
C GLY A 156 -5.07 6.65 -9.15
N ALA A 157 -6.08 5.77 -9.08
CA ALA A 157 -7.35 6.05 -8.41
C ALA A 157 -7.14 6.41 -6.94
N ALA A 158 -6.37 5.61 -6.19
CA ALA A 158 -6.08 5.89 -4.79
C ALA A 158 -5.31 7.21 -4.60
N TRP A 159 -4.39 7.55 -5.49
CA TRP A 159 -3.68 8.83 -5.45
C TRP A 159 -4.65 10.02 -5.58
N SER A 160 -5.64 9.95 -6.46
CA SER A 160 -6.63 11.02 -6.61
C SER A 160 -7.44 11.28 -5.35
N VAL A 161 -7.86 10.21 -4.66
CA VAL A 161 -8.62 10.28 -3.41
C VAL A 161 -7.77 10.93 -2.32
N VAL A 162 -6.51 10.50 -2.20
CA VAL A 162 -5.56 11.04 -1.24
C VAL A 162 -5.25 12.52 -1.51
N TYR A 163 -5.06 12.89 -2.78
CA TYR A 163 -4.73 14.25 -3.19
C TYR A 163 -5.83 15.25 -2.80
N ARG A 164 -7.10 14.90 -2.99
CA ARG A 164 -8.25 15.76 -2.62
C ARG A 164 -8.56 15.78 -1.12
N SER A 165 -8.00 14.87 -0.34
CA SER A 165 -8.21 14.79 1.11
C SER A 165 -7.23 15.69 1.90
N ASN A 166 -6.26 16.31 1.24
CA ASN A 166 -5.30 17.27 1.79
C ASN A 166 -5.65 18.69 1.34
#